data_AF-A0A662Y8P2-F1
#
_entry.id   AF-A0A662Y8P2-F1
#
_cell.length_a   1.000
_cell.length_b   1.000
_cell.length_c   1.000
_cell.angle_alpha   90.00
_cell.angle_beta   90.00
_cell.angle_gamma   90.00
#
_symmetry.space_group_name_H-M   'P 1'
#
loop_
_entity.id
_entity.type
_entity.pdbx_description
1 polymer ?
#
loop_
_entity_poly.entity_id
_entity_poly.type
_entity_poly.pdbx_seq_one_letter_code
_entity_poly.pdbx_strand_id
1 'polypeptide(L)'
;MLKTAFGRALGAPLRAPHAALGPSRLRNAFQPPVRSPLLSRGSGNKQLTEQSRRHFYYNPSNRPRSRVISGDVVVLGLCTVNAVVTMAWMRAQAPPPVHRAQQLRSFRPSMRTMLTHFTTSTEHLREGRYYTLLTAMFSQATLGHLGANMLGLYFFGRQMCDVLGPKKFVGLYLVSGVLSSAAAVYEQHLSGRLSYNLGASGAVNGITAMSVLLFPHSTLLIFGIVPMPAWLAGSLFIFKDAYSWVTDRRDGIGHVAHLSGAFVGGVYYFYLRKGGSFRRF
;
A
#
# COMPACT_ATOMS: atom_id res chain seq x y z
N MET A 1 10.05 -41.35 65.32
CA MET A 1 9.60 -41.42 63.91
C MET A 1 10.82 -41.16 63.00
N LEU A 2 11.74 -42.12 62.83
CA LEU A 2 11.88 -43.04 61.67
C LEU A 2 11.76 -42.28 60.33
N LYS A 3 12.82 -41.87 59.62
CA LYS A 3 13.87 -42.61 58.85
C LYS A 3 13.34 -43.68 57.86
N THR A 4 13.85 -43.56 56.63
CA THR A 4 14.12 -44.54 55.54
C THR A 4 13.01 -45.07 54.61
N ALA A 5 13.16 -44.77 53.31
CA ALA A 5 13.34 -45.72 52.19
C ALA A 5 13.73 -44.91 50.92
N PHE A 6 14.96 -44.94 50.38
CA PHE A 6 15.53 -45.92 49.42
C PHE A 6 14.57 -46.24 48.25
N GLY A 7 14.93 -46.21 46.96
CA GLY A 7 16.19 -45.97 46.26
C GLY A 7 16.01 -46.20 44.75
N ARG A 8 16.82 -45.46 43.97
CA ARG A 8 17.24 -45.54 42.55
C ARG A 8 16.80 -46.70 41.64
N ALA A 9 16.41 -46.33 40.40
CA ALA A 9 16.88 -46.91 39.11
C ALA A 9 16.55 -45.92 37.95
N LEU A 10 17.44 -44.99 37.57
CA LEU A 10 18.33 -45.02 36.38
C LEU A 10 17.70 -45.48 35.04
N GLY A 11 17.64 -44.56 34.06
CA GLY A 11 17.46 -44.92 32.64
C GLY A 11 17.07 -43.78 31.67
N ALA A 12 18.09 -43.12 31.08
CA ALA A 12 18.08 -42.39 29.79
C ALA A 12 17.59 -40.91 29.70
N PRO A 13 18.25 -40.07 28.86
CA PRO A 13 18.12 -38.61 28.87
C PRO A 13 16.97 -38.11 27.98
N LEU A 14 16.13 -37.22 28.52
CA LEU A 14 15.16 -36.48 27.71
C LEU A 14 15.86 -35.36 26.95
N ARG A 15 16.07 -35.63 25.65
CA ARG A 15 16.53 -34.70 24.62
C ARG A 15 15.55 -33.52 24.52
N ALA A 16 16.00 -32.31 24.84
CA ALA A 16 15.27 -31.08 24.52
C ALA A 16 15.29 -30.84 23.00
N PRO A 17 14.14 -30.61 22.33
CA PRO A 17 14.18 -30.05 21.00
C PRO A 17 14.37 -28.53 21.11
N HIS A 18 15.62 -28.10 20.96
CA HIS A 18 15.93 -26.78 20.43
C HIS A 18 15.29 -26.65 19.04
N ALA A 19 14.20 -25.90 18.94
CA ALA A 19 13.74 -25.34 17.68
C ALA A 19 13.80 -23.82 17.80
N ALA A 20 14.97 -23.27 17.47
CA ALA A 20 15.12 -21.85 17.21
C ALA A 20 14.08 -21.43 16.15
N LEU A 21 13.21 -20.51 16.53
CA LEU A 21 12.21 -19.91 15.64
C LEU A 21 12.93 -19.07 14.58
N GLY A 22 13.16 -19.66 13.42
CA GLY A 22 13.80 -18.96 12.30
C GLY A 22 12.91 -17.84 11.71
N PRO A 23 13.52 -16.80 11.13
CA PRO A 23 12.83 -15.61 10.57
C PRO A 23 11.89 -15.91 9.38
N SER A 24 11.83 -17.15 8.91
CA SER A 24 10.96 -17.60 7.82
C SER A 24 9.51 -17.80 8.24
N ARG A 25 9.20 -18.08 9.52
CA ARG A 25 7.80 -18.30 9.97
C ARG A 25 7.01 -17.00 10.18
N LEU A 26 7.69 -15.88 10.45
CA LEU A 26 7.04 -14.55 10.51
C LEU A 26 6.61 -14.03 9.13
N ARG A 27 7.15 -14.58 8.03
CA ARG A 27 6.73 -14.22 6.66
C ARG A 27 5.32 -14.69 6.30
N ASN A 28 4.79 -15.69 7.03
CA ASN A 28 3.56 -16.37 6.67
C ASN A 28 2.36 -16.02 7.58
N ALA A 29 2.53 -15.21 8.62
CA ALA A 29 1.46 -14.89 9.58
C ALA A 29 0.31 -14.07 8.97
N PHE A 30 0.53 -13.46 7.80
CA PHE A 30 -0.44 -12.61 7.09
C PHE A 30 -0.88 -13.16 5.72
N GLN A 31 -0.50 -14.41 5.39
CA GLN A 31 -1.02 -15.10 4.22
C GLN A 31 -2.09 -16.09 4.67
N PRO A 32 -3.28 -16.14 4.03
CA PRO A 32 -4.30 -17.10 4.41
C PRO A 32 -3.78 -18.54 4.22
N PRO A 33 -4.16 -19.49 5.10
CA PRO A 33 -3.68 -20.85 5.04
C PRO A 33 -4.13 -21.52 3.74
N VAL A 34 -3.17 -22.10 3.00
CA VAL A 34 -3.46 -23.05 1.92
C VAL A 34 -3.97 -24.32 2.58
N ARG A 35 -5.28 -24.59 2.47
CA ARG A 35 -5.85 -25.85 2.98
C ARG A 35 -5.17 -27.04 2.30
N SER A 36 -4.66 -27.97 3.09
CA SER A 36 -4.09 -29.24 2.65
C SER A 36 -5.19 -30.15 2.09
N PRO A 37 -4.97 -30.89 0.99
CA PRO A 37 -5.93 -31.88 0.51
C PRO A 37 -5.73 -33.20 1.26
N LEU A 38 -6.45 -33.38 2.36
CA LEU A 38 -6.68 -34.70 2.93
C LEU A 38 -8.19 -34.90 2.99
N LEU A 39 -8.71 -35.62 2.00
CA LEU A 39 -9.73 -36.67 2.12
C LEU A 39 -10.09 -37.17 0.72
N SER A 40 -9.45 -38.27 0.34
CA SER A 40 -9.86 -39.16 -0.75
C SER A 40 -10.89 -40.14 -0.20
N ARG A 41 -12.10 -40.15 -0.78
CA ARG A 41 -12.91 -41.33 -1.17
C ARG A 41 -14.38 -40.95 -1.34
N GLY A 42 -14.93 -41.24 -2.52
CA GLY A 42 -16.37 -41.18 -2.78
C GLY A 42 -16.71 -41.16 -4.26
N SER A 43 -16.86 -42.36 -4.83
CA SER A 43 -17.44 -42.63 -6.15
C SER A 43 -18.77 -41.90 -6.34
N GLY A 44 -18.98 -41.23 -7.48
CA GLY A 44 -20.26 -40.58 -7.78
C GLY A 44 -20.21 -39.66 -8.99
N ASN A 45 -20.63 -40.20 -10.13
CA ASN A 45 -20.80 -39.57 -11.43
C ASN A 45 -21.52 -38.21 -11.37
N LYS A 46 -20.81 -37.09 -11.55
CA LYS A 46 -21.37 -35.77 -11.92
C LYS A 46 -20.39 -35.00 -12.80
N GLN A 47 -20.51 -35.18 -14.11
CA GLN A 47 -20.07 -34.18 -15.09
C GLN A 47 -20.94 -32.93 -14.95
N LEU A 48 -20.62 -32.08 -13.96
CA LEU A 48 -21.13 -30.72 -13.86
C LEU A 48 -19.94 -29.78 -13.80
N THR A 49 -19.50 -29.35 -14.99
CA THR A 49 -18.98 -28.01 -15.27
C THR A 49 -17.97 -27.43 -14.26
N GLU A 50 -16.80 -28.06 -14.13
CA GLU A 50 -15.60 -27.43 -13.56
C GLU A 50 -15.05 -26.27 -14.42
N GLN A 51 -15.58 -26.06 -15.62
CA GLN A 51 -15.12 -25.03 -16.55
C GLN A 51 -15.49 -23.59 -16.12
N SER A 52 -16.29 -23.41 -15.06
CA SER A 52 -16.81 -22.09 -14.62
C SER A 52 -16.25 -21.57 -13.28
N ARG A 53 -15.30 -22.27 -12.64
CA ARG A 53 -14.63 -21.78 -11.42
C ARG A 53 -13.12 -21.66 -11.62
N ARG A 54 -12.70 -20.79 -12.54
CA ARG A 54 -11.31 -20.35 -12.60
C ARG A 54 -11.01 -19.42 -11.42
N HIS A 55 -10.78 -20.01 -10.25
CA HIS A 55 -10.11 -19.31 -9.18
C HIS A 55 -8.67 -19.04 -9.63
N PHE A 56 -8.33 -17.76 -9.76
CA PHE A 56 -6.97 -17.30 -10.02
C PHE A 56 -6.11 -17.59 -8.79
N TYR A 57 -5.53 -18.79 -8.73
CA TYR A 57 -4.49 -19.12 -7.76
C TYR A 57 -3.14 -18.70 -8.33
N TYR A 58 -2.58 -17.60 -7.82
CA TYR A 58 -1.19 -17.22 -8.11
C TYR A 58 -0.25 -18.29 -7.53
N ASN A 59 0.46 -19.03 -8.39
CA ASN A 59 1.44 -20.02 -7.96
C ASN A 59 2.88 -19.44 -8.06
N PRO A 60 3.51 -19.09 -6.93
CA PRO A 60 4.83 -18.48 -6.91
C PRO A 60 5.99 -19.42 -7.31
N SER A 61 5.74 -20.72 -7.50
CA SER A 61 6.80 -21.73 -7.72
C SER A 61 7.45 -21.72 -9.11
N ASN A 62 6.85 -21.08 -10.12
CA ASN A 62 7.35 -21.06 -11.50
C ASN A 62 8.16 -19.80 -11.86
N ARG A 63 9.03 -19.31 -10.96
CA ARG A 63 9.91 -18.17 -11.27
C ARG A 63 11.22 -18.61 -11.96
N PRO A 64 11.53 -18.17 -13.19
CA PRO A 64 12.90 -18.23 -13.70
C PRO A 64 13.80 -17.35 -12.83
N ARG A 65 14.88 -17.91 -12.29
CA ARG A 65 15.87 -17.23 -11.41
C ARG A 65 16.79 -16.23 -12.14
N SER A 66 16.38 -15.59 -13.23
CA SER A 66 17.25 -14.69 -14.00
C SER A 66 17.02 -13.22 -13.65
N ARG A 67 17.89 -12.60 -12.83
CA ARG A 67 18.04 -11.15 -12.55
C ARG A 67 16.75 -10.29 -12.64
N VAL A 68 15.60 -10.79 -12.17
CA VAL A 68 14.37 -10.01 -12.10
C VAL A 68 14.49 -9.13 -10.86
N ILE A 69 14.44 -7.81 -11.03
CA ILE A 69 14.29 -6.89 -9.89
C ILE A 69 13.07 -7.37 -9.11
N SER A 70 13.30 -7.87 -7.90
CA SER A 70 12.22 -8.35 -7.03
C SER A 70 11.22 -7.21 -6.80
N GLY A 71 9.92 -7.53 -6.75
CA GLY A 71 8.89 -6.53 -6.41
C GLY A 71 9.20 -5.79 -5.11
N ASP A 72 9.91 -6.47 -4.19
CA ASP A 72 10.42 -5.90 -2.95
C ASP A 72 11.35 -4.69 -3.20
N VAL A 73 12.28 -4.80 -4.14
CA VAL A 73 13.25 -3.75 -4.44
C VAL A 73 12.53 -2.52 -5.03
N VAL A 74 11.54 -2.75 -5.90
CA VAL A 74 10.76 -1.66 -6.51
C VAL A 74 9.94 -0.93 -5.46
N VAL A 75 9.20 -1.68 -4.64
CA VAL A 75 8.33 -1.14 -3.60
C VAL A 75 9.14 -0.42 -2.53
N LEU A 76 10.22 -1.03 -2.04
CA LEU A 76 11.11 -0.39 -1.07
C LEU A 76 11.81 0.84 -1.66
N GLY A 77 12.14 0.83 -2.95
CA GLY A 77 12.65 2.00 -3.65
C GLY A 77 11.67 3.17 -3.61
N LEU A 78 10.40 2.94 -3.95
CA LEU A 78 9.35 3.95 -3.83
C LEU A 78 9.17 4.41 -2.37
N CYS A 79 9.16 3.49 -1.40
CA CYS A 79 9.08 3.85 0.01
C CYS A 79 10.25 4.72 0.45
N THR A 80 11.46 4.42 -0.02
CA THR A 80 12.67 5.18 0.30
C THR A 80 12.59 6.59 -0.24
N VAL A 81 12.14 6.78 -1.49
CA VAL A 81 11.97 8.11 -2.08
C VAL A 81 10.99 8.96 -1.26
N ASN A 82 9.83 8.40 -0.91
CA ASN A 82 8.84 9.10 -0.07
C ASN A 82 9.40 9.44 1.32
N ALA A 83 10.14 8.52 1.93
CA ALA A 83 10.77 8.74 3.22
C ALA A 83 11.81 9.87 3.17
N VAL A 84 12.65 9.92 2.13
CA VAL A 84 13.64 11.00 1.94
C VAL A 84 12.97 12.37 1.82
N VAL A 85 11.91 12.49 1.02
CA VAL A 85 11.15 13.74 0.88
C VAL A 85 10.46 14.12 2.20
N THR A 86 9.92 13.13 2.93
CA THR A 86 9.34 13.35 4.26
C THR A 86 10.38 13.85 5.26
N MET A 87 11.61 13.33 5.21
CA MET A 87 12.71 13.83 6.04
C MET A 87 13.05 15.28 5.73
N ALA A 88 12.96 15.70 4.47
CA ALA A 88 13.09 17.11 4.10
C ALA A 88 11.97 17.97 4.71
N TRP A 89 10.73 17.46 4.77
CA TRP A 89 9.63 18.09 5.51
C TRP A 89 9.91 18.20 7.01
N MET A 90 10.41 17.14 7.64
CA MET A 90 10.73 17.15 9.07
C MET A 90 11.78 18.22 9.37
N ARG A 91 12.79 18.34 8.52
CA ARG A 91 13.83 19.38 8.63
C ARG A 91 13.27 20.78 8.39
N ALA A 92 12.34 20.96 7.45
CA ALA A 92 11.71 22.26 7.18
C ALA A 92 10.82 22.74 8.34
N GLN A 93 10.18 21.80 9.05
CA GLN A 93 9.30 22.07 10.19
C GLN A 93 10.07 22.29 11.50
N ALA A 94 11.29 21.77 11.63
CA ALA A 94 12.09 21.87 12.86
C ALA A 94 12.27 23.32 13.35
N PRO A 95 12.07 23.60 14.66
CA PRO A 95 12.29 24.92 15.23
C PRO A 95 13.76 25.34 15.15
N PRO A 96 14.08 26.63 14.94
CA PRO A 96 15.46 27.09 14.95
C PRO A 96 16.07 26.92 16.35
N PRO A 97 17.40 26.70 16.45
CA PRO A 97 18.10 26.76 17.73
C PRO A 97 17.84 28.09 18.44
N VAL A 98 17.66 28.04 19.76
CA VAL A 98 17.19 29.15 20.63
C VAL A 98 17.98 30.46 20.42
N HIS A 99 19.28 30.37 20.09
CA HIS A 99 20.14 31.54 19.85
C HIS A 99 19.88 32.29 18.52
N ARG A 100 19.01 31.80 17.62
CA ARG A 100 18.60 32.47 16.37
C ARG A 100 17.09 32.79 16.32
N ALA A 101 16.37 32.62 17.44
CA ALA A 101 14.90 32.64 17.49
C ALA A 101 14.25 34.01 17.22
N GLN A 102 15.01 35.11 17.32
CA GLN A 102 14.47 36.47 17.20
C GLN A 102 14.59 37.06 15.78
N GLN A 103 15.53 36.60 14.95
CA GLN A 103 15.79 37.15 13.60
C GLN A 103 15.17 36.33 12.45
N LEU A 104 14.68 35.11 12.68
CA LEU A 104 14.26 34.16 11.62
C LEU A 104 12.75 33.87 11.59
N ARG A 105 11.91 34.69 12.25
CA ARG A 105 10.45 34.50 12.25
C ARG A 105 9.82 34.67 10.86
N SER A 106 10.50 35.32 9.93
CA SER A 106 9.82 35.87 8.74
C SER A 106 9.87 35.04 7.46
N PHE A 107 10.73 34.03 7.28
CA PHE A 107 10.65 33.13 6.11
C PHE A 107 11.65 31.98 6.29
N ARG A 108 11.19 30.74 6.49
CA ARG A 108 12.08 29.56 6.47
C ARG A 108 12.33 29.16 5.01
N PRO A 109 13.55 29.32 4.45
CA PRO A 109 13.80 29.00 3.04
C PRO A 109 13.49 27.54 2.73
N SER A 110 13.80 26.62 3.66
CA SER A 110 13.46 25.20 3.54
C SER A 110 11.95 24.95 3.46
N MET A 111 11.14 25.64 4.26
CA MET A 111 9.68 25.54 4.19
C MET A 111 9.17 26.05 2.84
N ARG A 112 9.70 27.19 2.37
CA ARG A 112 9.37 27.72 1.04
C ARG A 112 9.70 26.70 -0.05
N THR A 113 10.90 26.10 -0.02
CA THR A 113 11.29 25.07 -0.98
C THR A 113 10.32 23.88 -0.97
N MET A 114 9.93 23.38 0.20
CA MET A 114 8.98 22.26 0.28
C MET A 114 7.60 22.63 -0.27
N LEU A 115 7.08 23.80 0.10
CA LEU A 115 5.79 24.28 -0.41
C LEU A 115 5.83 24.50 -1.93
N THR A 116 6.87 25.15 -2.45
CA THR A 116 7.00 25.51 -3.86
C THR A 116 7.25 24.32 -4.78
N HIS A 117 7.98 23.29 -4.32
CA HIS A 117 8.46 22.22 -5.19
C HIS A 117 7.91 20.83 -4.85
N PHE A 118 7.37 20.62 -3.65
CA PHE A 118 6.88 19.32 -3.18
C PHE A 118 5.41 19.37 -2.74
N THR A 119 4.69 20.41 -3.12
CA THR A 119 3.23 20.44 -3.07
C THR A 119 2.69 20.90 -4.41
N THR A 120 1.42 20.65 -4.66
CA THR A 120 0.75 21.12 -5.87
C THR A 120 -0.52 21.88 -5.52
N SER A 121 -0.80 22.93 -6.28
CA SER A 121 -2.01 23.74 -6.14
C SER A 121 -2.34 24.41 -7.47
N THR A 122 -3.50 25.06 -7.55
CA THR A 122 -3.90 25.85 -8.72
C THR A 122 -2.85 26.91 -9.08
N GLU A 123 -2.24 27.55 -8.08
CA GLU A 123 -1.22 28.59 -8.29
C GLU A 123 0.05 28.01 -8.93
N HIS A 124 0.53 26.87 -8.46
CA HIS A 124 1.69 26.20 -9.05
C HIS A 124 1.49 25.92 -10.54
N LEU A 125 0.30 25.46 -10.94
CA LEU A 125 0.01 25.19 -12.35
C LEU A 125 -0.11 26.47 -13.18
N ARG A 126 -0.65 27.56 -12.61
CA ARG A 126 -0.71 28.87 -13.25
C ARG A 126 0.68 29.47 -13.50
N GLU A 127 1.60 29.25 -12.57
CA GLU A 127 3.00 29.65 -12.69
C GLU A 127 3.84 28.71 -13.58
N GLY A 128 3.22 27.74 -14.25
CA GLY A 128 3.89 26.81 -15.16
C GLY A 128 4.67 25.68 -14.48
N ARG A 129 4.48 25.45 -13.17
CA ARG A 129 5.21 24.42 -12.40
C ARG A 129 4.55 23.04 -12.49
N TYR A 130 4.26 22.55 -13.70
CA TYR A 130 3.55 21.28 -13.90
C TYR A 130 4.23 20.05 -13.26
N TYR A 131 5.55 20.10 -13.04
CA TYR A 131 6.30 19.05 -12.34
C TYR A 131 5.81 18.82 -10.90
N THR A 132 5.12 19.80 -10.28
CA THR A 132 4.56 19.66 -8.93
C THR A 132 3.52 18.54 -8.84
N LEU A 133 2.84 18.22 -9.95
CA LEU A 133 1.92 17.07 -10.01
C LEU A 133 2.63 15.74 -9.75
N LEU A 134 3.90 15.63 -10.15
CA LEU A 134 4.72 14.46 -9.92
C LEU A 134 5.40 14.54 -8.55
N THR A 135 6.02 15.65 -8.19
CA THR A 135 6.78 15.74 -6.93
C THR A 135 5.88 15.71 -5.69
N ALA A 136 4.66 16.26 -5.77
CA ALA A 136 3.70 16.24 -4.66
C ALA A 136 3.23 14.83 -4.27
N MET A 137 3.21 13.87 -5.20
CA MET A 137 2.80 12.49 -4.87
C MET A 137 3.85 11.76 -4.02
N PHE A 138 5.11 12.23 -4.00
CA PHE A 138 6.19 11.68 -3.18
C PHE A 138 6.36 12.41 -1.84
N SER A 139 5.43 13.30 -1.52
CA SER A 139 5.57 14.28 -0.46
C SER A 139 4.58 14.02 0.67
N GLN A 140 5.09 13.84 1.90
CA GLN A 140 4.26 13.68 3.10
C GLN A 140 4.75 14.64 4.18
N ALA A 141 3.87 15.51 4.63
CA ALA A 141 4.20 16.53 5.63
C ALA A 141 4.34 15.96 7.05
N THR A 142 3.85 14.75 7.32
CA THR A 142 3.88 14.12 8.65
C THR A 142 4.30 12.65 8.59
N LEU A 143 4.92 12.15 9.67
CA LEU A 143 5.32 10.74 9.79
C LEU A 143 4.12 9.79 9.80
N GLY A 144 2.99 10.20 10.38
CA GLY A 144 1.76 9.40 10.35
C GLY A 144 1.22 9.23 8.92
N HIS A 145 1.21 10.32 8.13
CA HIS A 145 0.79 10.28 6.74
C HIS A 145 1.73 9.42 5.88
N LEU A 146 3.04 9.48 6.13
CA LEU A 146 4.01 8.56 5.52
C LEU A 146 3.72 7.10 5.92
N GLY A 147 3.59 6.83 7.22
CA GLY A 147 3.37 5.48 7.75
C GLY A 147 2.16 4.79 7.13
N ALA A 148 1.01 5.47 7.09
CA ALA A 148 -0.22 4.92 6.51
C ALA A 148 -0.05 4.58 5.01
N ASN A 149 0.52 5.49 4.22
CA ASN A 149 0.72 5.28 2.79
C ASN A 149 1.73 4.18 2.51
N MET A 150 2.87 4.17 3.20
CA MET A 150 3.93 3.19 2.96
C MET A 150 3.54 1.79 3.44
N LEU A 151 2.70 1.70 4.49
CA LEU A 151 2.12 0.43 4.91
C LEU A 151 1.20 -0.14 3.80
N GLY A 152 0.30 0.69 3.25
CA GLY A 152 -0.54 0.30 2.12
C GLY A 152 0.30 -0.10 0.89
N LEU A 153 1.27 0.73 0.52
CA LEU A 153 2.17 0.45 -0.60
C LEU A 153 2.97 -0.84 -0.40
N TYR A 154 3.41 -1.13 0.82
CA TYR A 154 4.16 -2.34 1.11
C TYR A 154 3.30 -3.60 0.95
N PHE A 155 2.08 -3.61 1.51
CA PHE A 155 1.21 -4.79 1.43
C PHE A 155 0.63 -5.00 0.04
N PHE A 156 -0.02 -3.99 -0.54
CA PHE A 156 -0.65 -4.12 -1.85
C PHE A 156 0.37 -4.04 -2.98
N GLY A 157 1.39 -3.20 -2.84
CA GLY A 157 2.36 -2.96 -3.91
C GLY A 157 3.24 -4.16 -4.21
N ARG A 158 3.65 -4.95 -3.20
CA ARG A 158 4.43 -6.19 -3.45
C ARG A 158 3.62 -7.20 -4.26
N GLN A 159 2.39 -7.46 -3.84
CA GLN A 159 1.48 -8.36 -4.55
C GLN A 159 1.21 -7.86 -5.98
N MET A 160 0.96 -6.57 -6.15
CA MET A 160 0.71 -5.98 -7.47
C MET A 160 1.94 -5.94 -8.37
N CYS A 161 3.13 -5.69 -7.83
CA CYS A 161 4.36 -5.76 -8.59
C CYS A 161 4.66 -7.19 -9.05
N ASP A 162 4.32 -8.19 -8.26
CA ASP A 162 4.45 -9.60 -8.63
C ASP A 162 3.45 -10.03 -9.72
N VAL A 163 2.24 -9.45 -9.73
CA VAL A 163 1.23 -9.70 -10.77
C VAL A 163 1.53 -8.96 -12.07
N LEU A 164 1.92 -7.68 -11.99
CA LEU A 164 2.09 -6.80 -13.15
C LEU A 164 3.51 -6.83 -13.73
N GLY A 165 4.49 -7.16 -12.90
CA GLY A 165 5.89 -6.89 -13.15
C GLY A 165 6.29 -5.43 -12.84
N PRO A 166 7.58 -5.16 -12.59
CA PRO A 166 8.10 -3.85 -12.17
C PRO A 166 7.65 -2.66 -13.02
N LYS A 167 7.77 -2.77 -14.35
CA LYS A 167 7.51 -1.64 -15.26
C LYS A 167 6.05 -1.19 -15.22
N LYS A 168 5.12 -2.15 -15.30
CA LYS A 168 3.68 -1.87 -15.28
C LYS A 168 3.23 -1.40 -13.90
N PHE A 169 3.79 -1.97 -12.84
CA PHE A 169 3.54 -1.53 -11.47
C PHE A 169 3.96 -0.07 -11.23
N VAL A 170 5.20 0.29 -11.61
CA VAL A 170 5.67 1.69 -11.49
C VAL A 170 4.83 2.62 -12.37
N GLY A 171 4.48 2.19 -13.58
CA GLY A 171 3.58 2.94 -14.45
C GLY A 171 2.22 3.22 -13.80
N LEU A 172 1.60 2.20 -13.19
CA LEU A 172 0.36 2.36 -12.44
C LEU A 172 0.52 3.33 -11.27
N TYR A 173 1.58 3.16 -10.45
CA TYR A 173 1.86 4.05 -9.32
C TYR A 173 1.95 5.51 -9.78
N LEU A 174 2.77 5.80 -10.79
CA LEU A 174 3.01 7.15 -11.31
C LEU A 174 1.76 7.76 -11.95
N VAL A 175 1.06 7.03 -12.82
CA VAL A 175 -0.14 7.54 -13.51
C VAL A 175 -1.25 7.81 -12.50
N SER A 176 -1.49 6.91 -11.55
CA SER A 176 -2.48 7.12 -10.49
C SER A 176 -2.13 8.36 -9.67
N GLY A 177 -0.89 8.53 -9.20
CA GLY A 177 -0.55 9.69 -8.36
C GLY A 177 -0.55 11.03 -9.10
N VAL A 178 -0.10 11.08 -10.36
CA VAL A 178 -0.14 12.30 -11.16
C VAL A 178 -1.59 12.71 -11.47
N LEU A 179 -2.43 11.76 -11.88
CA LEU A 179 -3.85 12.05 -12.14
C LEU A 179 -4.62 12.41 -10.87
N SER A 180 -4.29 11.78 -9.73
CA SER A 180 -4.82 12.19 -8.43
C SER A 180 -4.43 13.61 -8.05
N SER A 181 -3.17 13.98 -8.28
CA SER A 181 -2.68 15.34 -8.04
C SER A 181 -3.39 16.35 -8.94
N ALA A 182 -3.60 16.02 -10.21
CA ALA A 182 -4.33 16.85 -11.15
C ALA A 182 -5.82 16.99 -10.75
N ALA A 183 -6.46 15.90 -10.33
CA ALA A 183 -7.85 15.92 -9.87
C ALA A 183 -8.03 16.77 -8.60
N ALA A 184 -7.06 16.71 -7.67
CA ALA A 184 -7.06 17.56 -6.47
C ALA A 184 -6.95 19.05 -6.83
N VAL A 185 -6.04 19.41 -7.73
CA VAL A 185 -5.90 20.80 -8.21
C VAL A 185 -7.15 21.26 -8.96
N TYR A 186 -7.78 20.36 -9.73
CA TYR A 186 -9.02 20.68 -10.42
C TYR A 186 -10.18 20.94 -9.44
N GLU A 187 -10.35 20.11 -8.40
CA GLU A 187 -11.34 20.37 -7.34
C GLU A 187 -11.04 21.68 -6.60
N GLN A 188 -9.77 21.95 -6.33
CA GLN A 188 -9.33 23.20 -5.73
C GLN A 188 -9.74 24.40 -6.59
N HIS A 189 -9.51 24.33 -7.91
CA HIS A 189 -9.90 25.37 -8.86
C HIS A 189 -11.41 25.61 -8.86
N LEU A 190 -12.23 24.55 -8.90
CA LEU A 190 -13.69 24.65 -8.90
C LEU A 190 -14.25 25.19 -7.57
N SER A 191 -13.62 24.84 -6.45
CA SER A 191 -14.09 25.23 -5.12
C SER A 191 -13.60 26.61 -4.66
N GLY A 192 -12.65 27.21 -5.39
CA GLY A 192 -12.01 28.48 -5.00
C GLY A 192 -11.15 28.40 -3.74
N ARG A 193 -10.92 27.20 -3.18
CA ARG A 193 -10.13 27.02 -1.96
C ARG A 193 -8.65 27.16 -2.26
N LEU A 194 -7.91 27.73 -1.32
CA LEU A 194 -6.45 27.73 -1.35
C LEU A 194 -5.93 26.64 -0.43
N SER A 195 -5.55 25.51 -1.01
CA SER A 195 -4.90 24.39 -0.31
C SER A 195 -3.65 23.95 -1.06
N TYR A 196 -2.70 23.40 -0.30
CA TYR A 196 -1.55 22.69 -0.85
C TYR A 196 -1.85 21.18 -0.81
N ASN A 197 -1.76 20.53 -1.96
CA ASN A 197 -2.02 19.10 -2.09
C ASN A 197 -0.68 18.34 -2.13
N LEU A 198 -0.59 17.27 -1.35
CA LEU A 198 0.58 16.40 -1.26
C LEU A 198 0.17 15.02 -0.71
N GLY A 199 0.86 13.98 -1.15
CA GLY A 199 0.67 12.62 -0.62
C GLY A 199 0.66 11.55 -1.70
N ALA A 200 1.18 10.38 -1.32
CA ALA A 200 1.17 9.18 -2.18
C ALA A 200 -0.19 8.48 -2.23
N SER A 201 -1.18 8.93 -1.45
CA SER A 201 -2.44 8.21 -1.24
C SER A 201 -3.23 7.97 -2.52
N GLY A 202 -3.22 8.89 -3.48
CA GLY A 202 -3.82 8.67 -4.80
C GLY A 202 -3.19 7.48 -5.56
N ALA A 203 -1.85 7.40 -5.55
CA ALA A 203 -1.13 6.28 -6.16
C ALA A 203 -1.39 4.96 -5.43
N VAL A 204 -1.36 4.99 -4.09
CA VAL A 204 -1.65 3.82 -3.25
C VAL A 204 -3.08 3.34 -3.43
N ASN A 205 -4.05 4.24 -3.56
CA ASN A 205 -5.45 3.90 -3.83
C ASN A 205 -5.63 3.28 -5.22
N GLY A 206 -4.90 3.70 -6.24
CA GLY A 206 -4.92 3.05 -7.54
C GLY A 206 -4.42 1.60 -7.50
N ILE A 207 -3.31 1.37 -6.81
CA ILE A 207 -2.78 0.02 -6.57
C ILE A 207 -3.78 -0.82 -5.76
N THR A 208 -4.34 -0.24 -4.70
CA THR A 208 -5.27 -0.91 -3.79
C THR A 208 -6.56 -1.29 -4.51
N ALA A 209 -7.16 -0.37 -5.28
CA ALA A 209 -8.37 -0.63 -6.05
C ALA A 209 -8.17 -1.76 -7.05
N MET A 210 -7.05 -1.75 -7.79
CA MET A 210 -6.71 -2.84 -8.69
C MET A 210 -6.54 -4.17 -7.96
N SER A 211 -5.85 -4.17 -6.81
CA SER A 211 -5.65 -5.37 -5.98
C SER A 211 -6.98 -5.94 -5.47
N VAL A 212 -7.88 -5.08 -5.00
CA VAL A 212 -9.22 -5.47 -4.53
C VAL A 212 -10.04 -6.08 -5.68
N LEU A 213 -9.97 -5.51 -6.88
CA LEU A 213 -10.68 -6.03 -8.05
C LEU A 213 -10.13 -7.37 -8.53
N LEU A 214 -8.82 -7.60 -8.41
CA LEU A 214 -8.18 -8.87 -8.75
C LEU A 214 -8.41 -9.96 -7.71
N PHE A 215 -8.41 -9.60 -6.42
CA PHE A 215 -8.48 -10.53 -5.31
C PHE A 215 -9.60 -10.17 -4.32
N PRO A 216 -10.87 -10.10 -4.77
CA PRO A 216 -11.98 -9.55 -3.98
C PRO A 216 -12.23 -10.32 -2.68
N HIS A 217 -11.98 -11.62 -2.66
CA HIS A 217 -12.19 -12.48 -1.49
C HIS A 217 -10.94 -12.67 -0.61
N SER A 218 -9.83 -12.00 -0.93
CA SER A 218 -8.66 -12.01 -0.04
C SER A 218 -8.98 -11.30 1.27
N THR A 219 -8.42 -11.77 2.38
CA THR A 219 -8.60 -11.14 3.69
C THR A 219 -7.61 -10.00 3.85
N LEU A 220 -8.12 -8.80 4.12
CA LEU A 220 -7.34 -7.63 4.51
C LEU A 220 -7.49 -7.41 6.01
N LEU A 221 -6.40 -7.06 6.68
CA LEU A 221 -6.42 -6.66 8.08
C LEU A 221 -6.43 -5.14 8.17
N ILE A 222 -7.58 -4.56 8.49
CA ILE A 222 -7.69 -3.12 8.72
C ILE A 222 -6.95 -2.77 10.02
N PHE A 223 -5.99 -1.85 9.91
CA PHE A 223 -5.03 -1.50 10.97
C PHE A 223 -4.26 -2.71 11.56
N GLY A 224 -4.17 -3.83 10.82
CA GLY A 224 -3.53 -5.05 11.31
C GLY A 224 -4.36 -5.86 12.31
N ILE A 225 -5.60 -5.46 12.61
CA ILE A 225 -6.42 -6.06 13.67
C ILE A 225 -7.69 -6.70 13.10
N VAL A 226 -8.45 -5.98 12.28
CA VAL A 226 -9.79 -6.41 11.87
C VAL A 226 -9.75 -7.12 10.50
N PRO A 227 -9.94 -8.45 10.44
CA PRO A 227 -10.01 -9.16 9.16
C PRO A 227 -11.33 -8.88 8.46
N MET A 228 -11.25 -8.48 7.19
CA MET A 228 -12.42 -8.37 6.33
C MET A 228 -12.06 -8.71 4.88
N PRO A 229 -13.03 -9.17 4.07
CA PRO A 229 -12.77 -9.44 2.66
C PRO A 229 -12.44 -8.14 1.91
N ALA A 230 -11.52 -8.22 0.95
CA ALA A 230 -10.97 -7.07 0.24
C ALA A 230 -12.05 -6.26 -0.48
N TRP A 231 -13.04 -6.91 -1.09
CA TRP A 231 -14.16 -6.23 -1.75
C TRP A 231 -14.94 -5.34 -0.77
N LEU A 232 -15.16 -5.80 0.46
CA LEU A 232 -15.88 -5.05 1.48
C LEU A 232 -15.04 -3.87 1.95
N ALA A 233 -13.77 -4.10 2.30
CA ALA A 233 -12.84 -3.05 2.68
C ALA A 233 -12.75 -1.95 1.61
N GLY A 234 -12.51 -2.33 0.36
CA GLY A 234 -12.40 -1.40 -0.76
C GLY A 234 -13.70 -0.61 -0.98
N SER A 235 -14.86 -1.27 -0.89
CA SER A 235 -16.17 -0.61 -1.04
C SER A 235 -16.42 0.40 0.08
N LEU A 236 -16.09 0.05 1.32
CA LEU A 236 -16.21 0.95 2.47
C LEU A 236 -15.28 2.15 2.36
N PHE A 237 -14.03 1.98 1.92
CA PHE A 237 -13.12 3.09 1.71
C PHE A 237 -13.58 4.04 0.60
N ILE A 238 -14.01 3.51 -0.55
CA ILE A 238 -14.57 4.32 -1.64
C ILE A 238 -15.82 5.07 -1.16
N PHE A 239 -16.73 4.38 -0.46
CA PHE A 239 -17.93 4.99 0.07
C PHE A 239 -17.60 6.11 1.06
N LYS A 240 -16.67 5.87 1.99
CA LYS A 240 -16.20 6.88 2.95
C LYS A 240 -15.65 8.12 2.23
N ASP A 241 -14.74 7.95 1.27
CA ASP A 241 -14.18 9.09 0.52
C ASP A 241 -15.25 9.83 -0.30
N ALA A 242 -16.18 9.11 -0.93
CA ALA A 242 -17.28 9.73 -1.67
C ALA A 242 -18.25 10.49 -0.74
N TYR A 243 -18.59 9.90 0.40
CA TYR A 243 -19.45 10.53 1.40
C TYR A 243 -18.80 11.80 1.96
N SER A 244 -17.56 11.71 2.45
CA SER A 244 -16.83 12.86 2.99
C SER A 244 -16.61 13.95 1.93
N TRP A 245 -16.33 13.58 0.67
CA TRP A 245 -16.28 14.57 -0.41
C TRP A 245 -17.59 15.36 -0.59
N VAL A 246 -18.75 14.75 -0.30
CA VAL A 246 -20.05 15.42 -0.40
C VAL A 246 -20.40 16.19 0.88
N THR A 247 -20.09 15.63 2.06
CA THR A 247 -20.58 16.15 3.35
C THR A 247 -19.57 16.95 4.15
N ASP A 248 -18.27 16.64 4.06
CA ASP A 248 -17.22 17.32 4.81
C ASP A 248 -16.00 17.58 3.91
N ARG A 249 -16.04 18.74 3.24
CA ARG A 249 -14.98 19.19 2.33
C ARG A 249 -13.85 19.93 3.04
N ARG A 250 -13.85 20.01 4.38
CA ARG A 250 -12.93 20.87 5.16
C ARG A 250 -12.03 20.11 6.13
N ASP A 251 -12.08 18.78 6.11
CA ASP A 251 -11.24 17.92 6.96
C ASP A 251 -9.76 17.85 6.55
N GLY A 252 -9.39 18.50 5.44
CA GLY A 252 -8.03 18.55 4.92
C GLY A 252 -7.59 17.26 4.21
N ILE A 253 -8.52 16.36 3.90
CA ILE A 253 -8.26 15.10 3.20
C ILE A 253 -8.60 15.25 1.70
N GLY A 254 -7.68 14.81 0.84
CA GLY A 254 -7.84 14.81 -0.61
C GLY A 254 -8.76 13.70 -1.13
N HIS A 255 -10.04 13.69 -0.74
CA HIS A 255 -10.99 12.64 -1.13
C HIS A 255 -11.14 12.48 -2.65
N VAL A 256 -11.14 13.58 -3.41
CA VAL A 256 -11.17 13.51 -4.89
C VAL A 256 -9.89 12.88 -5.44
N ALA A 257 -8.74 13.16 -4.83
CA ALA A 257 -7.46 12.55 -5.19
C ALA A 257 -7.50 11.03 -4.94
N HIS A 258 -8.09 10.60 -3.82
CA HIS A 258 -8.27 9.19 -3.49
C HIS A 258 -9.18 8.47 -4.48
N LEU A 259 -10.34 9.05 -4.79
CA LEU A 259 -11.32 8.48 -5.72
C LEU A 259 -10.78 8.40 -7.15
N SER A 260 -10.11 9.45 -7.62
CA SER A 260 -9.47 9.46 -8.94
C SER A 260 -8.34 8.43 -9.04
N GLY A 261 -7.55 8.25 -7.98
CA GLY A 261 -6.53 7.21 -7.91
C GLY A 261 -7.14 5.81 -8.06
N ALA A 262 -8.17 5.51 -7.24
CA ALA A 262 -8.92 4.27 -7.31
C ALA A 262 -9.56 4.03 -8.69
N PHE A 263 -10.11 5.09 -9.31
CA PHE A 263 -10.66 5.05 -10.65
C PHE A 263 -9.62 4.63 -11.70
N VAL A 264 -8.41 5.21 -11.66
CA VAL A 264 -7.31 4.81 -12.57
C VAL A 264 -6.96 3.33 -12.41
N GLY A 265 -6.87 2.85 -11.16
CA GLY A 265 -6.65 1.43 -10.88
C GLY A 265 -7.74 0.52 -11.45
N GLY A 266 -9.01 0.92 -11.29
CA GLY A 266 -10.16 0.22 -11.85
C GLY A 266 -10.15 0.18 -13.37
N VAL A 267 -9.90 1.32 -14.03
CA VAL A 267 -9.77 1.40 -15.49
C VAL A 267 -8.65 0.48 -15.98
N TYR A 268 -7.50 0.49 -15.31
CA TYR A 268 -6.37 -0.36 -15.69
C TYR A 268 -6.68 -1.85 -15.53
N TYR A 269 -7.40 -2.23 -14.47
CA TYR A 269 -7.92 -3.60 -14.31
C TYR A 269 -8.80 -4.01 -15.50
N PHE A 270 -9.80 -3.20 -15.87
CA PHE A 270 -10.69 -3.52 -16.99
C PHE A 270 -9.95 -3.57 -18.35
N TYR A 271 -8.98 -2.69 -18.55
CA TYR A 271 -8.11 -2.69 -19.73
C TYR A 271 -7.37 -4.03 -19.89
N LEU A 272 -6.71 -4.50 -18.82
CA LEU A 272 -5.99 -5.78 -18.85
C LEU A 272 -6.93 -6.99 -19.00
N ARG A 273 -8.16 -6.90 -18.49
CA ARG A 273 -9.19 -7.95 -18.65
C ARG A 273 -9.68 -8.06 -20.09
N LYS A 274 -9.93 -6.94 -20.78
CA LYS A 274 -10.33 -6.93 -22.20
C LYS A 274 -9.22 -7.41 -23.13
N GLY A 275 -7.97 -7.02 -22.87
CA GLY A 275 -6.82 -7.39 -23.71
C GLY A 275 -6.35 -8.83 -23.58
N GLY A 276 -7.08 -9.71 -22.89
CA GLY A 276 -6.68 -11.10 -22.65
C GLY A 276 -5.37 -11.26 -21.87
N SER A 277 -4.83 -10.18 -21.31
CA SER A 277 -3.55 -10.19 -20.60
C SER A 277 -3.61 -11.05 -19.33
N PHE A 278 -4.79 -11.15 -18.72
CA PHE A 278 -5.05 -12.09 -17.61
C PHE A 278 -5.26 -13.54 -18.04
N ARG A 279 -5.39 -13.87 -19.34
CA ARG A 279 -5.41 -15.28 -19.80
C ARG A 279 -4.01 -15.91 -19.82
N ARG A 280 -2.95 -15.12 -19.61
CA ARG A 280 -1.54 -15.56 -19.60
C ARG A 280 -0.94 -15.71 -18.19
N PHE A 281 -1.75 -15.54 -17.15
CA PHE A 281 -1.36 -15.74 -15.75
C PHE A 281 -2.12 -16.92 -15.16
#